data_AF-Q2HYA7-F1
#
_entry.id   AF-Q2HYA7-F1
#
_cell.length_a   1.000
_cell.length_b   1.000
_cell.length_c   1.000
_cell.angle_alpha   90.00
_cell.angle_beta   90.00
_cell.angle_gamma   90.00
#
_symmetry.space_group_name_H-M   'P 1'
#
loop_
_entity.id
_entity.type
_entity.pdbx_description
1 polymer ?
#
loop_
_entity_poly.entity_id
_entity_poly.type
_entity_poly.pdbx_seq_one_letter_code
_entity_poly.pdbx_strand_id
1 'polypeptide(L)' 'TKDMLWLAERGWKVIGVEGVDIACRAFFTENAIPHDEKRDGDFTVYSGGNITIYCGDFFKIEKKHLPGVTAA' A
#
# COMPACT_ATOMS: atom_id res chain seq x y z
N THR A 1 -10.02 -6.16 5.19
CA THR A 1 -9.11 -5.01 5.41
C THR A 1 -8.34 -5.06 6.72
N LYS A 2 -8.70 -5.91 7.70
CA LYS A 2 -7.92 -6.07 8.94
C LYS A 2 -6.58 -6.81 8.76
N ASP A 3 -6.41 -7.56 7.68
CA ASP A 3 -5.23 -8.40 7.44
C ASP A 3 -3.97 -7.55 7.25
N MET A 4 -4.07 -6.44 6.52
CA MET A 4 -2.94 -5.51 6.33
C MET A 4 -2.47 -4.90 7.64
N LEU A 5 -3.43 -4.51 8.50
CA LEU A 5 -3.13 -3.95 9.83
C LEU A 5 -2.48 -5.01 10.72
N TRP A 6 -3.08 -6.20 10.78
CA TRP A 6 -2.58 -7.31 11.59
C TRP A 6 -1.15 -7.73 11.20
N LEU A 7 -0.85 -7.76 9.90
CA LEU A 7 0.51 -8.03 9.41
C LEU A 7 1.48 -6.91 9.81
N ALA A 8 1.07 -5.65 9.63
CA ALA A 8 1.87 -4.48 9.97
C ALA A 8 2.19 -4.38 11.47
N GLU A 9 1.21 -4.67 12.33
CA GLU A 9 1.37 -4.72 13.80
C GLU A 9 2.34 -5.81 14.25
N ARG A 10 2.47 -6.89 13.48
CA ARG A 10 3.46 -7.96 13.71
C ARG A 10 4.84 -7.62 13.16
N GLY A 11 5.04 -6.41 12.65
CA GLY A 11 6.32 -5.93 12.13
C GLY A 11 6.60 -6.28 10.67
N TRP A 12 5.63 -6.85 9.94
CA TRP A 12 5.79 -7.12 8.51
C TRP A 12 5.59 -5.86 7.69
N LYS A 13 6.39 -5.70 6.64
CA LYS A 13 6.16 -4.68 5.61
C LYS A 13 5.08 -5.20 4.66
N VAL A 14 3.98 -4.46 4.54
CA VAL A 14 2.83 -4.85 3.74
C VAL A 14 2.72 -3.93 2.53
N ILE A 15 2.67 -4.53 1.35
CA ILE A 15 2.43 -3.82 0.09
C ILE A 15 1.06 -4.25 -0.44
N GLY A 16 0.18 -3.27 -0.65
CA GLY A 16 -1.14 -3.44 -1.28
C GLY A 16 -1.22 -2.73 -2.62
N VAL A 17 -2.20 -3.12 -3.42
CA VAL A 17 -2.53 -2.46 -4.69
C VAL A 17 -4.04 -2.30 -4.74
N GLU A 18 -4.49 -1.10 -5.08
CA GLU A 18 -5.91 -0.75 -5.08
C GLU A 18 -6.21 0.17 -6.27
N GLY A 19 -7.33 -0.02 -6.95
CA GLY A 19 -7.68 0.78 -8.13
C GLY A 19 -8.40 2.08 -7.81
N VAL A 20 -8.95 2.20 -6.59
CA VAL A 20 -9.81 3.32 -6.20
C VAL A 20 -9.12 4.22 -5.18
N ASP A 21 -8.80 5.45 -5.60
CA ASP A 21 -8.11 6.47 -4.79
C ASP A 21 -8.84 6.78 -3.47
N ILE A 22 -10.18 6.86 -3.51
CA ILE A 22 -10.98 7.11 -2.31
C ILE A 22 -10.85 5.98 -1.29
N ALA A 23 -10.72 4.72 -1.75
CA ALA A 23 -10.56 3.56 -0.88
C ALA A 23 -9.17 3.56 -0.21
N CYS A 24 -8.13 4.00 -0.94
CA CYS A 24 -6.80 4.18 -0.38
C CYS A 24 -6.79 5.23 0.73
N ARG A 25 -7.31 6.43 0.46
CA ARG A 25 -7.42 7.51 1.48
C ARG A 25 -8.24 7.08 2.69
N ALA A 26 -9.40 6.44 2.44
CA ALA A 26 -10.27 5.95 3.49
C ALA A 26 -9.56 4.95 4.39
N PHE A 27 -8.79 4.00 3.81
CA PHE A 27 -8.02 3.04 4.59
C PHE A 27 -7.10 3.70 5.63
N PHE A 28 -6.31 4.70 5.23
CA PHE A 28 -5.42 5.38 6.19
C PHE A 28 -6.18 6.25 7.19
N THR A 29 -7.20 6.97 6.72
CA THR A 29 -8.00 7.88 7.57
C THR A 29 -8.80 7.12 8.62
N GLU A 30 -9.53 6.07 8.22
CA GLU A 30 -10.37 5.26 9.12
C GLU A 30 -9.58 4.53 10.19
N ASN A 31 -8.33 4.17 9.88
CA ASN A 31 -7.43 3.50 10.82
C ASN A 31 -6.53 4.49 11.58
N ALA A 32 -6.73 5.79 11.42
CA ALA A 32 -5.95 6.85 12.05
C ALA A 32 -4.43 6.70 11.84
N ILE A 33 -4.03 6.27 10.65
CA ILE A 33 -2.62 6.09 10.27
C ILE A 33 -2.19 7.34 9.51
N PRO A 34 -1.24 8.14 10.04
CA PRO A 34 -0.63 9.21 9.26
C PRO A 34 0.05 8.63 8.01
N HIS A 35 -0.23 9.23 6.85
CA HIS A 35 0.29 8.75 5.58
C HIS A 35 0.80 9.89 4.71
N ASP A 36 1.79 9.56 3.88
CA ASP A 36 2.27 10.40 2.79
C ASP A 36 1.68 9.92 1.47
N GLU A 37 1.55 10.85 0.53
CA GLU A 37 1.11 10.59 -0.84
C GLU A 37 2.16 11.08 -1.83
N LYS A 38 2.55 10.20 -2.77
CA LYS A 38 3.48 10.56 -3.85
C LYS A 38 3.06 9.94 -5.17
N ARG A 39 3.47 10.55 -6.28
CA ARG A 39 3.29 9.96 -7.61
C ARG A 39 4.48 9.08 -7.98
N ASP A 40 4.22 7.88 -8.47
CA ASP A 40 5.23 6.95 -9.02
C ASP A 40 4.69 6.35 -10.33
N GLY A 41 5.00 7.01 -11.45
CA GLY A 41 4.50 6.64 -12.77
C GLY A 41 2.97 6.56 -12.83
N ASP A 42 2.47 5.35 -13.04
CA ASP A 42 1.03 5.04 -13.14
C ASP A 42 0.31 5.01 -11.78
N PHE A 43 1.04 5.03 -10.66
CA PHE A 43 0.48 4.88 -9.33
C PHE A 43 0.49 6.20 -8.54
N THR A 44 -0.54 6.40 -7.73
CA THR A 44 -0.47 7.25 -6.54
C THR A 44 -0.12 6.34 -5.37
N VAL A 45 1.02 6.57 -4.73
CA VAL A 45 1.52 5.71 -3.65
C VAL A 45 1.20 6.35 -2.32
N TYR A 46 0.45 5.61 -1.51
CA TYR A 46 0.14 5.95 -0.13
C TYR A 46 1.04 5.15 0.80
N SER A 47 1.73 5.82 1.71
CA SER A 47 2.65 5.15 2.64
C SER A 47 2.46 5.65 4.06
N GLY A 48 2.28 4.73 5.02
CA GLY A 48 2.11 5.05 6.43
C GLY A 48 2.41 3.84 7.31
N GLY A 49 3.18 4.04 8.38
CA GLY A 49 3.67 2.93 9.21
C GLY A 49 4.44 1.87 8.39
N ASN A 50 4.05 0.60 8.53
CA ASN A 50 4.60 -0.51 7.76
C ASN A 50 3.78 -0.85 6.49
N ILE A 51 2.87 0.02 6.08
CA ILE A 51 1.94 -0.23 4.98
C ILE A 51 2.24 0.72 3.82
N THR A 52 2.27 0.17 2.61
CA THR A 52 2.30 0.95 1.36
C THR A 52 1.20 0.44 0.43
N ILE A 53 0.39 1.34 -0.12
CA ILE A 53 -0.65 1.03 -1.11
C ILE A 53 -0.33 1.76 -2.40
N TYR A 54 -0.12 0.98 -3.47
CA TYR A 54 -0.02 1.48 -4.83
C TYR A 54 -1.44 1.65 -5.39
N CYS A 55 -1.92 2.88 -5.46
CA CYS A 55 -3.22 3.18 -6.05
C CYS A 55 -3.10 3.30 -7.58
N GLY A 56 -3.65 2.34 -8.31
CA GLY A 56 -3.61 2.29 -9.77
C GLY A 56 -3.94 0.92 -10.33
N ASP A 57 -3.63 0.71 -11.60
CA ASP A 57 -3.86 -0.56 -12.29
C ASP A 57 -2.89 -1.64 -11.79
N PHE A 58 -3.43 -2.70 -11.20
CA PHE A 58 -2.67 -3.85 -10.71
C PHE A 58 -1.77 -4.48 -11.77
N PHE A 59 -2.21 -4.51 -13.03
CA PHE A 59 -1.43 -5.11 -14.11
C PHE A 59 -0.18 -4.30 -14.48
N LYS A 60 -0.04 -3.08 -13.95
CA LYS A 60 1.15 -2.23 -14.13
C LYS A 60 2.19 -2.38 -13.02
N ILE A 61 1.96 -3.27 -12.05
CA ILE A 61 2.95 -3.54 -11.01
C ILE A 61 4.18 -4.22 -11.63
N GLU A 62 5.35 -3.70 -11.29
CA GLU A 62 6.65 -4.17 -11.76
C GLU A 62 7.50 -4.58 -10.57
N LYS A 63 8.57 -5.33 -10.84
CA LYS A 63 9.50 -5.81 -9.82
C LYS A 63 10.07 -4.68 -8.94
N LYS A 64 10.23 -3.48 -9.48
CA LYS A 64 10.69 -2.29 -8.74
C LYS A 64 9.71 -1.83 -7.64
N HIS A 65 8.41 -2.09 -7.82
CA HIS A 65 7.38 -1.74 -6.84
C HIS A 65 7.28 -2.76 -5.69
N LEU A 66 7.91 -3.93 -5.82
CA LEU A 66 7.87 -5.04 -4.86
C LEU A 66 9.25 -5.38 -4.29
N PRO A 67 10.00 -4.42 -3.73
CA PRO A 67 11.36 -4.67 -3.26
C PRO A 67 11.35 -5.68 -2.11
N GLY A 68 12.12 -6.76 -2.26
CA GLY A 68 12.26 -7.80 -1.24
C GLY A 68 11.08 -8.77 -1.15
N VAL A 69 10.09 -8.68 -2.05
CA VAL A 69 9.02 -9.67 -2.14
C VAL A 69 9.48 -10.83 -3.03
N THR A 70 9.48 -12.03 -2.48
CA THR A 70 9.86 -13.26 -3.18
C THR A 70 8.76 -14.31 -2.99
N ALA A 71 8.54 -15.15 -4.00
CA ALA A 71 7.77 -16.38 -3.82
C ALA A 71 8.66 -17.44 -3.15
N ALA A 72 8.04 -18.32 -2.36
CA ALA A 72 8.70 -19.51 -1.80
C ALA A 72 8.80 -20.63 -2.84
#